data_AF-A0A059XAN7-F1
#
_entry.id   AF-A0A059XAN7-F1
#
_cell.length_a   1.000
_cell.length_b   1.000
_cell.length_c   1.000
_cell.angle_alpha   90.00
_cell.angle_beta   90.00
_cell.angle_gamma   90.00
#
_symmetry.space_group_name_H-M   'P 1'
#
loop_
_entity.id
_entity.type
_entity.pdbx_description
1 polymer ?
#
loop_
_entity_poly.entity_id
_entity_poly.type
_entity_poly.pdbx_seq_one_letter_code
_entity_poly.pdbx_strand_id
1 'polypeptide(L)'
;MALPPCHCLFQFYVANGKLSCQLYQRSADIFLGVPFNIASYALLTHMIAQVTGLGVGDFVHTLGDAHLYLNHLEQAKLQLTRETKQIPTLKLNPRTSIFDYVFDDIVIEGYDPHPSIKAPISV
;
A
#
# COMPACT_ATOMS: atom_id res chain seq x y z
N MET A 1 -9.82 -0.68 -21.60
CA MET A 1 -8.90 -1.14 -20.54
C MET A 1 -7.92 -2.11 -21.15
N ALA A 2 -6.61 -1.96 -20.90
CA ALA A 2 -5.62 -2.93 -21.39
C ALA A 2 -5.71 -4.27 -20.63
N LEU A 3 -6.07 -4.24 -19.35
CA LEU A 3 -6.30 -5.41 -18.48
C LEU A 3 -7.45 -5.11 -17.49
N PRO A 4 -8.23 -6.12 -17.05
CA PRO A 4 -9.22 -5.97 -15.98
C PRO A 4 -8.58 -5.51 -14.66
N PRO A 5 -9.25 -4.68 -13.86
CA PRO A 5 -8.62 -4.06 -12.69
C PRO A 5 -8.35 -5.12 -11.61
N CYS A 6 -7.15 -5.10 -11.01
CA CYS A 6 -6.82 -5.98 -9.90
C CYS A 6 -7.47 -5.53 -8.58
N HIS A 7 -7.55 -4.21 -8.34
CA HIS A 7 -8.25 -3.60 -7.21
C HIS A 7 -9.71 -3.41 -7.59
N CYS A 8 -10.59 -4.30 -7.11
CA CYS A 8 -11.98 -4.33 -7.59
C CYS A 8 -12.85 -3.30 -6.91
N LEU A 9 -12.68 -3.14 -5.59
CA LEU A 9 -13.40 -2.17 -4.79
C LEU A 9 -12.61 -1.81 -3.55
N PHE A 10 -12.92 -0.65 -2.99
CA PHE A 10 -12.53 -0.27 -1.65
C PHE A 10 -13.71 0.40 -0.94
N GLN A 11 -13.75 0.29 0.38
CA GLN A 11 -14.79 0.84 1.23
C GLN A 11 -14.15 1.66 2.35
N PHE A 12 -14.72 2.84 2.63
CA PHE A 12 -14.37 3.61 3.82
C PHE A 12 -15.34 3.36 4.97
N TYR A 13 -14.82 3.42 6.18
CA TYR A 13 -15.58 3.31 7.42
C TYR A 13 -15.11 4.36 8.41
N VAL A 14 -16.05 5.03 9.10
CA VAL A 14 -15.74 6.08 10.08
C VAL A 14 -16.28 5.67 11.44
N ALA A 15 -15.40 5.65 12.45
CA ALA A 15 -15.76 5.44 13.84
C ALA A 15 -14.81 6.22 14.76
N ASN A 16 -15.35 6.77 15.86
CA ASN A 16 -14.56 7.50 16.87
C ASN A 16 -13.66 8.60 16.27
N GLY A 17 -14.15 9.31 15.25
CA GLY A 17 -13.40 10.36 14.57
C GLY A 17 -12.23 9.87 13.70
N LYS A 18 -12.15 8.56 13.40
CA LYS A 18 -11.12 7.96 12.55
C LYS A 18 -11.71 7.32 11.29
N LEU A 19 -10.98 7.40 10.18
CA LEU A 19 -11.33 6.82 8.89
C LEU A 19 -10.46 5.60 8.59
N SER A 20 -11.10 4.45 8.40
CA SER A 20 -10.50 3.19 7.97
C SER A 20 -10.82 2.93 6.50
N CYS A 21 -9.97 2.17 5.81
CA CYS A 21 -10.16 1.74 4.42
C CYS A 21 -10.03 0.23 4.31
N GLN A 22 -11.00 -0.43 3.67
CA GLN A 22 -10.89 -1.82 3.24
C GLN A 22 -10.70 -1.87 1.73
N LEU A 23 -9.76 -2.69 1.25
CA LEU A 23 -9.52 -2.96 -0.16
C LEU A 23 -9.79 -4.44 -0.44
N TYR A 24 -10.56 -4.72 -1.50
CA TYR A 24 -10.62 -6.06 -2.09
C TYR A 24 -9.87 -6.11 -3.42
N GLN A 25 -8.84 -6.96 -3.47
CA GLN A 25 -8.01 -7.20 -4.64
C GLN A 25 -8.21 -8.62 -5.17
N ARG A 26 -8.79 -8.79 -6.36
CA ARG A 26 -9.11 -10.12 -6.92
C ARG A 26 -7.88 -11.00 -7.22
N SER A 27 -6.74 -10.37 -7.51
CA SER A 27 -5.54 -11.04 -8.00
C SER A 27 -4.32 -10.29 -7.47
N ALA A 28 -3.49 -11.00 -6.70
CA ALA A 28 -2.50 -10.44 -5.82
C ALA A 28 -1.17 -11.20 -5.93
N ASP A 29 -0.28 -10.65 -6.75
CA ASP A 29 1.13 -11.02 -6.77
C ASP A 29 1.76 -10.60 -5.44
N ILE A 30 2.05 -11.60 -4.60
CA ILE A 30 2.56 -11.40 -3.25
C ILE A 30 3.94 -10.72 -3.24
N PHE A 31 4.78 -10.94 -4.26
CA PHE A 31 6.16 -10.50 -4.24
C PHE A 31 6.34 -9.09 -4.83
N LEU A 32 5.78 -8.82 -6.02
CA LEU A 32 5.90 -7.50 -6.64
C LEU A 32 4.68 -6.62 -6.37
N GLY A 33 3.47 -7.11 -6.62
CA GLY A 33 2.27 -6.27 -6.62
C GLY A 33 1.84 -5.80 -5.23
N VAL A 34 1.65 -6.73 -4.31
CA VAL A 34 1.08 -6.50 -2.97
C VAL A 34 1.86 -5.44 -2.18
N PRO A 35 3.21 -5.44 -2.12
CA PRO A 35 3.96 -4.39 -1.42
C PRO A 35 3.61 -2.97 -1.88
N PHE A 36 3.50 -2.74 -3.20
CA PHE A 36 3.09 -1.44 -3.73
C PHE A 36 1.63 -1.13 -3.45
N ASN A 37 0.76 -2.14 -3.48
CA ASN A 37 -0.67 -1.97 -3.24
C ASN A 37 -0.96 -1.57 -1.78
N ILE A 38 -0.24 -2.17 -0.82
CA ILE A 38 -0.31 -1.77 0.60
C ILE A 38 0.08 -0.30 0.75
N ALA A 39 1.22 0.10 0.21
CA ALA A 39 1.70 1.49 0.31
C ALA A 39 0.71 2.47 -0.35
N SER A 40 0.15 2.11 -1.51
CA SER A 40 -0.77 2.97 -2.26
C SER A 40 -2.08 3.24 -1.50
N TYR A 41 -2.70 2.20 -0.94
CA TYR A 41 -3.98 2.36 -0.24
C TYR A 41 -3.81 2.86 1.20
N ALA A 42 -2.68 2.60 1.84
CA ALA A 42 -2.32 3.28 3.09
C ALA A 42 -2.17 4.80 2.85
N LEU A 43 -1.46 5.21 1.80
CA LEU A 43 -1.34 6.61 1.41
C LEU A 43 -2.71 7.24 1.11
N LEU A 44 -3.55 6.58 0.30
CA LEU A 44 -4.91 7.05 0.02
C LEU A 44 -5.74 7.22 1.29
N THR A 45 -5.65 6.27 2.23
CA THR A 45 -6.35 6.33 3.52
C THR A 45 -5.92 7.56 4.32
N HIS A 46 -4.62 7.83 4.40
CA HIS A 46 -4.08 9.02 5.06
C HIS A 46 -4.53 10.33 4.38
N MET A 47 -4.48 10.41 3.05
CA MET A 47 -4.89 11.60 2.31
C MET A 47 -6.38 11.89 2.49
N ILE A 48 -7.24 10.86 2.39
CA ILE A 48 -8.69 11.00 2.57
C ILE A 48 -9.03 11.38 4.02
N ALA A 49 -8.40 10.75 5.01
CA ALA A 49 -8.56 11.14 6.40
C ALA A 49 -8.21 12.62 6.63
N GLN A 50 -7.08 13.07 6.07
CA GLN A 50 -6.66 14.47 6.21
C GLN A 50 -7.68 15.45 5.63
N VAL A 51 -8.10 15.28 4.38
CA VAL A 51 -8.98 16.27 3.71
C VAL A 51 -10.41 16.25 4.26
N THR A 52 -10.80 15.17 4.95
CA THR A 52 -12.08 15.06 5.65
C THR A 52 -12.01 15.49 7.12
N GLY A 53 -10.84 15.91 7.60
CA GLY A 53 -10.64 16.33 9.00
C GLY A 53 -10.74 15.19 10.00
N LEU A 54 -10.53 13.95 9.58
CA LEU A 54 -10.58 12.74 10.40
C LEU A 54 -9.18 12.23 10.76
N GLY A 55 -9.09 11.48 11.86
CA GLY A 55 -7.90 10.71 12.17
C GLY A 55 -7.75 9.49 11.27
N VAL A 56 -6.54 8.93 11.19
CA VAL A 56 -6.29 7.69 10.44
C VAL A 56 -6.71 6.48 11.29
N GLY A 57 -7.52 5.61 10.70
CA GLY A 57 -7.92 4.31 11.22
C GLY A 57 -7.11 3.16 10.62
N ASP A 58 -7.77 2.03 10.41
CA ASP A 58 -7.13 0.82 9.90
C ASP A 58 -7.15 0.75 8.37
N PHE A 59 -6.10 0.21 7.78
CA PHE A 59 -6.11 -0.28 6.41
C PHE A 59 -6.24 -1.81 6.40
N VAL A 60 -7.32 -2.32 5.81
CA VAL A 60 -7.65 -3.75 5.75
C VAL A 60 -7.55 -4.23 4.29
N HIS A 61 -6.57 -5.07 3.99
CA HIS A 61 -6.33 -5.58 2.64
C HIS A 61 -6.83 -7.02 2.49
N THR A 62 -7.91 -7.20 1.73
CA THR A 62 -8.47 -8.51 1.39
C THR A 62 -7.96 -8.96 0.02
N LEU A 63 -7.35 -10.14 -0.03
CA LEU A 63 -6.85 -10.75 -1.26
C LEU A 63 -7.80 -11.87 -1.71
N GLY A 64 -8.12 -11.89 -3.00
CA GLY A 64 -8.78 -13.01 -3.67
C GLY A 64 -7.75 -14.11 -3.99
N ASP A 65 -7.32 -14.18 -5.25
CA ASP A 65 -6.22 -15.04 -5.64
C ASP A 65 -4.88 -14.43 -5.21
N ALA A 66 -4.34 -14.91 -4.09
CA ALA A 66 -3.01 -14.60 -3.60
C ALA A 66 -2.00 -15.62 -4.13
N HIS A 67 -1.04 -15.18 -4.94
CA HIS A 67 -0.09 -16.06 -5.62
C HIS A 67 1.34 -15.52 -5.60
N LEU A 68 2.28 -16.45 -5.78
CA LEU A 68 3.70 -16.17 -5.99
C LEU A 68 4.11 -16.79 -7.32
N TYR A 69 4.71 -16.00 -8.21
CA TYR A 69 5.19 -16.51 -9.48
C TYR A 69 6.42 -17.41 -9.29
N LEU A 70 6.53 -18.45 -10.13
CA LEU A 70 7.62 -19.43 -10.05
C LEU A 70 9.01 -18.80 -10.25
N ASN A 71 9.12 -17.74 -11.06
CA ASN A 71 10.35 -16.98 -11.27
C ASN A 71 10.71 -16.04 -10.10
N HIS A 72 9.91 -16.01 -9.02
CA HIS A 72 10.15 -15.20 -7.81
C HIS A 72 10.49 -16.03 -6.56
N LEU A 73 10.57 -17.37 -6.68
CA LEU A 73 10.77 -18.26 -5.51
C LEU A 73 12.08 -17.97 -4.77
N GLU A 74 13.18 -17.76 -5.49
CA GLU A 74 14.48 -17.50 -4.86
C GLU A 74 14.54 -16.11 -4.20
N GLN A 75 13.88 -15.13 -4.80
CA GLN A 75 13.74 -13.79 -4.25
C GLN A 75 12.89 -13.78 -2.98
N ALA A 76 11.77 -14.51 -2.97
CA ALA A 76 10.92 -14.67 -1.80
C ALA A 76 11.67 -15.37 -0.66
N LYS A 77 12.40 -16.46 -0.96
CA LYS A 77 13.25 -17.15 0.04
C LYS A 77 14.29 -16.19 0.64
N LEU A 78 15.00 -15.41 -0.18
CA LEU A 78 15.96 -14.41 0.30
C LEU A 78 15.30 -13.33 1.15
N GLN A 79 14.11 -12.86 0.78
CA GLN A 79 13.39 -11.87 1.58
C GLN A 79 13.01 -12.41 2.96
N LEU A 80 12.61 -13.69 3.03
CA LEU A 80 12.25 -14.36 4.27
C LEU A 80 13.43 -14.62 5.21
N THR A 81 14.69 -14.51 4.75
CA THR A 81 15.86 -14.58 5.63
C THR A 81 16.19 -13.26 6.32
N ARG A 82 15.48 -12.16 6.01
CA ARG A 82 15.74 -10.83 6.55
C ARG A 82 14.84 -10.54 7.73
N GLU A 83 15.42 -10.02 8.81
CA GLU A 83 14.64 -9.52 9.94
C GLU A 83 13.90 -8.22 9.57
N THR A 84 12.70 -8.05 10.11
CA THR A 84 11.91 -6.82 9.93
C THR A 84 12.60 -5.65 10.65
N LYS A 85 12.88 -4.57 9.93
CA LYS A 85 13.38 -3.31 10.49
C LYS A 85 12.25 -2.43 11.02
N GLN A 86 12.60 -1.34 11.69
CA GLN A 86 11.62 -0.35 12.16
C GLN A 86 10.80 0.20 10.98
N ILE A 87 9.47 0.29 11.19
CA ILE A 87 8.53 0.78 10.18
C ILE A 87 8.69 2.31 10.06
N PRO A 88 8.73 2.88 8.84
CA PRO A 88 8.83 4.31 8.63
C PRO A 88 7.54 5.04 9.04
N THR A 89 7.62 6.38 9.11
CA THR A 89 6.44 7.24 9.32
C THR A 89 6.11 8.03 8.06
N LEU A 90 4.85 8.00 7.65
CA LEU A 90 4.33 8.85 6.59
C LEU A 90 3.89 10.21 7.15
N LYS A 91 4.42 11.30 6.59
CA LYS A 91 3.97 12.67 6.80
C LYS A 91 3.40 13.25 5.52
N LEU A 92 2.29 13.97 5.67
CA LEU A 92 1.61 14.65 4.57
C LEU A 92 1.52 16.15 4.86
N ASN A 93 1.85 16.97 3.87
CA ASN A 93 1.49 18.39 3.92
C ASN A 93 -0.04 18.53 3.80
N PRO A 94 -0.72 19.25 4.70
CA PRO A 94 -2.16 19.39 4.64
C PRO A 94 -2.64 20.06 3.35
N ARG A 95 -3.72 19.52 2.79
CA ARG A 95 -4.44 20.04 1.62
C ARG A 95 -5.93 20.18 1.90
N THR A 96 -6.57 21.08 1.16
CA THR A 96 -8.02 21.32 1.25
C THR A 96 -8.81 20.33 0.39
N SER A 97 -8.25 19.94 -0.76
CA SER A 97 -8.84 18.95 -1.66
C SER A 97 -7.87 17.79 -1.87
N ILE A 98 -8.43 16.59 -2.09
CA ILE A 98 -7.65 15.41 -2.47
C ILE A 98 -6.88 15.62 -3.78
N PHE A 99 -7.37 16.51 -4.64
CA PHE A 99 -6.78 16.81 -5.95
C PHE A 99 -5.63 17.83 -5.88
N ASP A 100 -5.39 18.45 -4.72
CA ASP A 100 -4.32 19.45 -4.55
C ASP A 100 -2.97 18.83 -4.14
N TYR A 101 -2.94 17.54 -3.84
CA TYR A 101 -1.73 16.84 -3.44
C TYR A 101 -0.74 16.72 -4.60
N VAL A 102 0.52 17.07 -4.33
CA VAL A 102 1.65 16.85 -5.23
C VAL A 102 2.68 15.91 -4.60
N PHE A 103 3.66 15.46 -5.39
CA PHE A 103 4.70 14.55 -4.92
C PHE A 103 5.46 15.10 -3.70
N ASP A 104 5.77 16.39 -3.71
CA ASP A 104 6.51 17.07 -2.63
C ASP A 104 5.74 17.15 -1.30
N ASP A 105 4.44 16.79 -1.30
CA ASP A 105 3.63 16.74 -0.08
C ASP A 105 3.78 15.45 0.71
N ILE A 106 4.45 14.45 0.14
CA ILE A 106 4.55 13.10 0.68
C ILE A 106 5.96 12.87 1.18
N VAL A 107 6.12 12.77 2.50
CA VAL A 107 7.42 12.52 3.13
C VAL A 107 7.38 11.20 3.89
N ILE A 108 8.32 10.31 3.60
CA ILE A 108 8.51 9.06 4.34
C ILE A 108 9.77 9.22 5.21
N GLU A 109 9.57 9.38 6.51
CA GLU A 109 10.65 9.55 7.47
C GLU A 109 11.10 8.22 8.08
N GLY A 110 12.41 8.07 8.30
CA GLY A 110 12.97 6.88 8.94
C GLY A 110 12.91 5.63 8.05
N TYR A 111 12.79 5.79 6.73
CA TYR A 111 12.81 4.64 5.81
C TYR A 111 14.24 4.12 5.62
N ASP A 112 14.58 3.09 6.38
CA ASP A 112 15.83 2.33 6.27
C ASP A 112 15.52 0.88 5.83
N PRO A 113 15.24 0.60 4.56
CA PRO A 113 14.96 -0.75 4.09
C PRO A 113 16.24 -1.60 3.99
N HIS A 114 16.08 -2.91 3.84
CA HIS A 114 17.16 -3.75 3.33
C HIS A 114 17.44 -3.45 1.85
N PRO A 115 18.63 -3.81 1.31
CA PRO A 115 18.93 -3.62 -0.11
C PRO A 115 17.87 -4.25 -1.03
N SER A 116 17.54 -3.55 -2.12
CA SER A 116 16.51 -3.99 -3.07
C SER A 116 16.75 -5.41 -3.59
N ILE A 117 15.70 -6.22 -3.69
CA ILE A 117 15.73 -7.52 -4.37
C ILE A 117 15.15 -7.33 -5.77
N LYS A 118 15.93 -7.61 -6.82
CA LYS A 118 15.45 -7.51 -8.21
C LYS A 118 14.66 -8.77 -8.58
N ALA A 119 13.47 -8.58 -9.12
CA ALA A 119 12.67 -9.66 -9.71
C ALA A 119 12.08 -9.21 -11.06
N PRO A 120 12.06 -10.08 -12.08
CA PRO A 120 11.45 -9.77 -13.36
C PRO A 120 9.92 -9.74 -13.24
N ILE A 121 9.26 -8.85 -13.98
CA ILE A 121 7.79 -8.89 -14.11
C ILE A 121 7.40 -10.14 -14.89
N SER A 122 6.41 -10.88 -14.39
CA SER A 122 5.81 -12.00 -15.12
C SER A 122 4.78 -11.46 -16.11
N VAL A 123 4.89 -11.87 -17.38
CA VAL A 123 3.97 -11.52 -18.48
C VAL A 123 3.01 -12.67 -18.72
#